data_AF-F7S1F9-F1
#
_entry.id   AF-F7S1F9-F1
#
_cell.length_a   1.000
_cell.length_b   1.000
_cell.length_c   1.000
_cell.angle_alpha   90.00
_cell.angle_beta   90.00
_cell.angle_gamma   90.00
#
_symmetry.space_group_name_H-M   'P 1'
#
loop_
_entity.id
_entity.type
_entity.pdbx_description
1 polymer ?
#
loop_
_entity_poly.entity_id
_entity_poly.type
_entity_poly.pdbx_seq_one_letter_code
_entity_poly.pdbx_strand_id
1 'polypeptide(L)'
;MANLKDGRVQRTTYMPEPLRLYLKRLSASRFGNLETLYIVIVSAFLGARPWHKDGLAFMMTKSTQANIGREKIDSGWRQVNMKLLPWQAEAVDHEADLNATSVASFLYTAAYWWGNLLYPPQSVIEERRHAGIPEKLPEREEIGVAVNKTLIEIKRNSAARKAVTKKVSPVEQPEIGQQELNISETQKTPAKKSAPKNTTKKENTENKKPAKLSSKAKQKSTPAKNFPAD
;
A
#
# COMPACT_ATOMS: atom_id res chain seq x y z
N MET A 1 -5.98 9.81 12.38
CA MET A 1 -5.17 8.57 12.34
C MET A 1 -3.68 8.94 12.35
N ALA A 2 -2.92 8.37 13.28
CA ALA A 2 -1.46 8.36 13.45
C ALA A 2 -0.62 9.48 12.81
N ASN A 3 -0.36 10.55 13.56
CA ASN A 3 0.81 11.40 13.34
C ASN A 3 2.05 10.62 13.76
N LEU A 4 2.82 10.08 12.80
CA LEU A 4 4.20 9.66 13.10
C LEU A 4 4.97 10.92 13.51
N LYS A 5 5.79 10.80 14.56
CA LYS A 5 6.65 11.89 15.10
C LYS A 5 7.52 12.59 14.03
N ASP A 6 7.66 12.01 12.85
CA ASP A 6 8.44 12.52 11.72
C ASP A 6 7.67 13.46 10.76
N GLY A 7 6.37 13.69 10.99
CA GLY A 7 5.49 14.46 10.09
C GLY A 7 5.15 13.72 8.79
N ARG A 8 5.31 12.38 8.77
CA ARG A 8 4.96 11.52 7.64
C ARG A 8 3.66 10.78 7.92
N VAL A 9 2.89 10.54 6.87
CA VAL A 9 1.62 9.82 6.96
C VAL A 9 1.82 8.40 6.42
N GLN A 10 1.40 7.41 7.19
CA GLN A 10 1.49 6.01 6.76
C GLN A 10 0.24 5.62 5.97
N ARG A 11 0.46 5.00 4.81
CA ARG A 11 -0.58 4.33 4.01
C ARG A 11 -0.17 2.89 3.76
N THR A 12 -1.15 1.99 3.76
CA THR A 12 -0.91 0.55 3.61
C THR A 12 -1.37 0.10 2.24
N THR A 13 -0.56 -0.71 1.57
CA THR A 13 -0.92 -1.39 0.33
C THR A 13 -0.46 -2.85 0.38
N TYR A 14 -0.86 -3.64 -0.61
CA TYR A 14 -0.40 -5.01 -0.80
C TYR A 14 0.21 -5.12 -2.19
N MET A 15 1.33 -5.82 -2.30
CA MET A 15 1.97 -6.07 -3.60
C MET A 15 2.60 -7.46 -3.65
N PRO A 16 2.79 -8.04 -4.85
CA PRO A 16 3.52 -9.29 -5.03
C PRO A 16 4.94 -9.20 -4.48
N GLU A 17 5.37 -10.26 -3.80
CA GLU A 17 6.71 -10.35 -3.21
C GLU A 17 7.84 -10.09 -4.22
N PRO A 18 7.79 -10.59 -5.47
CA PRO A 18 8.84 -10.29 -6.46
C PRO A 18 9.00 -8.79 -6.74
N LEU A 19 7.89 -8.05 -6.85
CA LEU A 19 7.91 -6.61 -7.06
C LEU A 19 8.49 -5.90 -5.83
N ARG A 20 8.07 -6.29 -4.62
CA ARG A 20 8.58 -5.71 -3.38
C ARG A 20 10.10 -5.90 -3.24
N LEU A 21 10.59 -7.10 -3.53
CA LEU A 21 12.02 -7.41 -3.49
C LEU A 21 12.79 -6.65 -4.56
N TYR A 22 12.24 -6.51 -5.76
CA TYR A 22 12.82 -5.70 -6.82
C TYR A 22 12.97 -4.23 -6.39
N LEU A 23 11.90 -3.61 -5.90
CA LEU A 23 11.93 -2.23 -5.41
C LEU A 23 12.89 -2.06 -4.23
N LYS A 24 12.97 -3.04 -3.33
CA LYS A 24 13.97 -3.04 -2.24
C LYS A 24 15.39 -3.00 -2.78
N ARG A 25 15.73 -3.84 -3.77
CA ARG A 25 17.06 -3.85 -4.41
C ARG A 25 17.35 -2.54 -5.15
N LEU A 26 16.38 -2.03 -5.91
CA LEU A 26 16.48 -0.75 -6.62
C LEU A 26 16.70 0.42 -5.65
N SER A 27 16.02 0.40 -4.50
CA SER A 27 16.16 1.44 -3.49
C SER A 27 17.57 1.48 -2.92
N ALA A 28 18.17 0.32 -2.64
CA ALA A 28 19.51 0.21 -2.08
C ALA A 28 20.58 0.72 -3.06
N SER A 29 20.41 0.50 -4.37
CA SER A 29 21.39 0.89 -5.37
C SER A 29 21.32 2.38 -5.78
N ARG A 30 20.14 3.00 -5.77
CA ARG A 30 19.95 4.36 -6.34
C ARG A 30 19.39 5.42 -5.39
N PHE A 31 18.59 5.01 -4.40
CA PHE A 31 17.80 5.95 -3.58
C PHE A 31 18.19 5.91 -2.10
N GLY A 32 19.16 5.07 -1.74
CA GLY A 32 19.67 4.87 -0.39
C GLY A 32 18.75 4.02 0.49
N ASN A 33 17.44 4.31 0.52
CA ASN A 33 16.48 3.56 1.29
C ASN A 33 15.12 3.42 0.59
N LEU A 34 14.35 2.43 1.04
CA LEU A 34 13.07 2.06 0.45
C LEU A 34 11.96 3.10 0.69
N GLU A 35 11.99 3.82 1.82
CA GLU A 35 11.01 4.87 2.10
C GLU A 35 11.18 6.06 1.13
N THR A 36 12.42 6.48 0.87
CA THR A 36 12.75 7.51 -0.11
C THR A 36 12.32 7.09 -1.52
N LEU A 37 12.53 5.82 -1.88
CA LEU A 37 12.02 5.31 -3.15
C LEU A 37 10.50 5.41 -3.24
N TYR A 38 9.75 5.02 -2.20
CA TYR A 38 8.28 5.14 -2.23
C TYR A 38 7.79 6.58 -2.39
N ILE A 39 8.41 7.54 -1.70
CA ILE A 39 8.09 8.96 -1.87
C ILE A 39 8.32 9.38 -3.33
N VAL A 40 9.43 8.98 -3.93
CA VAL A 40 9.76 9.29 -5.33
C VAL A 40 8.76 8.65 -6.30
N ILE A 41 8.42 7.38 -6.09
CA ILE A 41 7.43 6.65 -6.90
C ILE A 41 6.09 7.38 -6.90
N VAL A 42 5.60 7.73 -5.71
CA VAL A 42 4.29 8.39 -5.57
C VAL A 42 4.30 9.78 -6.18
N SER A 43 5.36 10.58 -5.96
CA SER A 43 5.51 11.89 -6.61
C SER A 43 5.49 11.77 -8.14
N ALA A 44 6.25 10.83 -8.69
CA ALA A 44 6.32 10.64 -10.14
C ALA A 44 4.99 10.19 -10.72
N PHE A 45 4.30 9.27 -10.06
CA PHE A 45 3.01 8.77 -10.50
C PHE A 45 1.94 9.86 -10.47
N LEU A 46 1.88 10.65 -9.39
CA LEU A 46 0.98 11.81 -9.27
C LEU A 46 1.28 12.91 -10.29
N GLY A 47 2.56 13.14 -10.61
CA GLY A 47 2.97 14.14 -11.58
C GLY A 47 2.70 13.73 -13.03
N ALA A 48 2.95 12.47 -13.37
CA ALA A 48 2.75 11.95 -14.72
C ALA A 48 1.26 11.72 -15.04
N ARG A 49 0.45 11.33 -14.03
CA ARG A 49 -0.98 10.97 -14.20
C ARG A 49 -1.21 9.98 -15.36
N PRO A 50 -0.51 8.83 -15.41
CA PRO A 50 -0.58 7.90 -16.55
C PRO A 50 -1.99 7.32 -16.77
N TRP A 51 -2.86 7.33 -15.76
CA TRP A 51 -4.26 6.91 -15.92
C TRP A 51 -5.08 7.90 -16.77
N HIS A 52 -4.72 9.19 -16.80
CA HIS A 52 -5.36 10.18 -17.66
C HIS A 52 -4.71 10.26 -19.03
N LYS A 53 -3.37 10.23 -19.10
CA LYS A 53 -2.64 10.39 -20.36
C LYS A 53 -2.58 9.12 -21.20
N ASP A 54 -2.21 8.01 -20.56
CA ASP A 54 -1.92 6.74 -21.24
C ASP A 54 -3.06 5.72 -21.11
N GLY A 55 -4.14 6.08 -20.42
CA GLY A 55 -5.26 5.18 -20.13
C GLY A 55 -4.87 4.02 -19.21
N LEU A 56 -3.85 4.17 -18.37
CA LEU A 56 -3.41 3.12 -17.45
C LEU A 56 -4.54 2.71 -16.49
N ALA A 57 -4.94 1.45 -16.56
CA ALA A 57 -5.93 0.88 -15.63
C ALA A 57 -5.34 0.65 -14.23
N PHE A 58 -6.12 0.96 -13.19
CA PHE A 58 -5.74 0.68 -11.81
C PHE A 58 -5.76 -0.82 -11.52
N MET A 59 -4.69 -1.29 -10.88
CA MET A 59 -4.54 -2.69 -10.51
C MET A 59 -5.17 -2.97 -9.15
N MET A 60 -5.91 -4.07 -9.07
CA MET A 60 -6.51 -4.52 -7.82
C MET A 60 -5.46 -5.18 -6.92
N THR A 61 -5.50 -4.86 -5.63
CA THR A 61 -4.70 -5.56 -4.61
C THR A 61 -5.33 -6.89 -4.24
N LYS A 62 -4.50 -7.86 -3.83
CA LYS A 62 -4.96 -9.14 -3.28
C LYS A 62 -4.54 -9.28 -1.81
N SER A 63 -5.30 -10.07 -1.06
CA SER A 63 -4.95 -10.44 0.32
C SER A 63 -3.68 -11.27 0.37
N THR A 64 -2.97 -11.23 1.51
CA THR A 64 -1.76 -12.03 1.77
C THR A 64 -2.04 -13.53 1.87
N GLN A 65 -3.27 -13.91 2.18
CA GLN A 65 -3.74 -15.29 2.22
C GLN A 65 -4.83 -15.49 1.18
N ALA A 66 -4.77 -16.60 0.45
CA ALA A 66 -5.84 -17.06 -0.40
C ALA A 66 -6.48 -18.29 0.25
N ASN A 67 -7.82 -18.35 0.25
CA ASN A 67 -8.54 -19.54 0.69
C ASN A 67 -8.80 -20.42 -0.53
N ILE A 68 -8.22 -21.62 -0.54
CA ILE A 68 -8.55 -22.65 -1.54
C ILE A 68 -9.24 -23.78 -0.79
N GLY A 69 -10.58 -23.87 -0.93
CA GLY A 69 -11.40 -24.76 -0.12
C GLY A 69 -11.37 -24.36 1.36
N ARG A 70 -10.86 -25.24 2.22
CA ARG A 70 -10.70 -24.99 3.68
C ARG A 70 -9.28 -24.60 4.07
N GLU A 71 -8.34 -24.58 3.13
CA GLU A 71 -6.93 -24.32 3.40
C GLU A 71 -6.57 -22.86 3.12
N LYS A 72 -5.77 -22.29 4.01
CA LYS A 72 -5.17 -20.96 3.87
C LYS A 72 -3.80 -21.11 3.25
N ILE A 73 -3.66 -20.64 2.02
CA ILE A 73 -2.40 -20.71 1.26
C ILE A 73 -1.80 -19.31 1.14
N ASP A 74 -0.47 -19.22 1.20
CA ASP A 74 0.25 -17.97 0.94
C ASP A 74 0.00 -17.53 -0.50
N SER A 75 -0.58 -16.34 -0.68
CA SER A 75 -0.87 -15.80 -2.02
C SER A 75 0.38 -15.23 -2.71
N GLY A 76 1.50 -15.13 -2.00
CA GLY A 76 2.70 -14.45 -2.47
C GLY A 76 2.58 -12.92 -2.43
N TRP A 77 1.48 -12.37 -1.90
CA TRP A 77 1.34 -10.94 -1.64
C TRP A 77 1.84 -10.60 -0.25
N ARG A 78 2.44 -9.42 -0.11
CA ARG A 78 2.88 -8.88 1.18
C ARG A 78 2.28 -7.51 1.41
N GLN A 79 1.92 -7.27 2.67
CA GLN A 79 1.55 -5.94 3.13
C GLN A 79 2.79 -5.04 3.13
N VAL A 80 2.64 -3.84 2.60
CA VAL A 80 3.67 -2.81 2.54
C VAL A 80 3.11 -1.53 3.14
N ASN A 81 3.83 -1.01 4.13
CA ASN A 81 3.52 0.24 4.79
C ASN A 81 4.39 1.34 4.18
N MET A 82 3.77 2.23 3.38
CA MET A 82 4.44 3.36 2.76
C MET A 82 4.32 4.59 3.65
N LYS A 83 5.45 5.20 4.00
CA LYS A 83 5.49 6.48 4.71
C LYS A 83 5.61 7.61 3.68
N LEU A 84 4.53 8.35 3.52
CA LEU A 84 4.41 9.42 2.52
C LEU A 84 4.52 10.80 3.18
N LEU A 85 4.80 11.81 2.36
CA LEU A 85 4.64 13.20 2.78
C LEU A 85 3.14 13.52 2.96
N PRO A 86 2.76 14.46 3.86
CA PRO A 86 1.35 14.78 4.09
C PRO A 86 0.59 15.15 2.80
N TRP A 87 1.18 16.01 1.97
CA TRP A 87 0.58 16.43 0.69
C TRP A 87 0.42 15.25 -0.28
N GLN A 88 1.34 14.27 -0.25
CA GLN A 88 1.22 13.09 -1.10
C GLN A 88 0.10 12.18 -0.62
N ALA A 89 -0.05 12.00 0.69
CA ALA A 89 -1.12 11.18 1.24
C ALA A 89 -2.49 11.78 0.90
N GLU A 90 -2.64 13.09 1.06
CA GLU A 90 -3.87 13.81 0.69
C GLU A 90 -4.15 13.72 -0.81
N ALA A 91 -3.15 13.96 -1.66
CA ALA A 91 -3.31 13.82 -3.10
C ALA A 91 -3.68 12.40 -3.53
N VAL A 92 -3.06 11.38 -2.90
CA VAL A 92 -3.40 9.97 -3.15
C VAL A 92 -4.83 9.66 -2.74
N ASP A 93 -5.27 10.12 -1.56
CA ASP A 93 -6.64 9.89 -1.09
C ASP A 93 -7.65 10.54 -2.05
N HIS A 94 -7.43 11.80 -2.42
CA HIS A 94 -8.27 12.54 -3.36
C HIS A 94 -8.33 11.90 -4.76
N GLU A 95 -7.18 11.54 -5.33
CA GLU A 95 -7.12 10.91 -6.65
C GLU A 95 -7.72 9.49 -6.62
N ALA A 96 -7.57 8.75 -5.52
CA ALA A 96 -8.20 7.44 -5.39
C ALA A 96 -9.72 7.56 -5.39
N ASP A 97 -10.28 8.53 -4.67
CA ASP A 97 -11.72 8.80 -4.63
C ASP A 97 -12.26 9.23 -6.01
N LEU A 98 -11.58 10.17 -6.69
CA LEU A 98 -11.97 10.63 -8.02
C LEU A 98 -12.00 9.52 -9.06
N ASN A 99 -11.06 8.57 -8.97
CA ASN A 99 -10.94 7.45 -9.91
C ASN A 99 -11.72 6.20 -9.44
N ALA A 100 -12.56 6.32 -8.42
CA ALA A 100 -13.32 5.22 -7.84
C ALA A 100 -12.47 3.97 -7.52
N THR A 101 -11.25 4.18 -7.02
CA THR A 101 -10.30 3.12 -6.65
C THR A 101 -9.94 3.22 -5.18
N SER A 102 -9.41 2.13 -4.61
CA SER A 102 -8.90 2.19 -3.24
C SER A 102 -7.50 2.79 -3.20
N VAL A 103 -7.17 3.48 -2.10
CA VAL A 103 -5.81 3.98 -1.86
C VAL A 103 -4.76 2.86 -1.96
N ALA A 104 -5.08 1.66 -1.49
CA ALA A 104 -4.19 0.51 -1.60
C ALA A 104 -3.93 0.13 -3.07
N SER A 105 -4.98 0.06 -3.89
CA SER A 105 -4.88 -0.21 -5.34
C SER A 105 -4.14 0.90 -6.08
N PHE A 106 -4.39 2.16 -5.74
CA PHE A 106 -3.67 3.31 -6.29
C PHE A 106 -2.16 3.19 -6.04
N LEU A 107 -1.75 2.97 -4.78
CA LEU A 107 -0.35 2.85 -4.39
C LEU A 107 0.34 1.62 -5.00
N TYR A 108 -0.39 0.50 -5.10
CA TYR A 108 0.12 -0.69 -5.79
C TYR A 108 0.35 -0.41 -7.28
N THR A 109 -0.62 0.25 -7.93
CA THR A 109 -0.50 0.63 -9.34
C THR A 109 0.70 1.56 -9.57
N ALA A 110 0.91 2.54 -8.69
CA ALA A 110 2.08 3.42 -8.74
C ALA A 110 3.40 2.64 -8.67
N ALA A 111 3.49 1.69 -7.72
CA ALA A 111 4.66 0.83 -7.55
C ALA A 111 4.89 -0.09 -8.76
N TYR A 112 3.83 -0.67 -9.32
CA TYR A 112 3.90 -1.50 -10.51
C TYR A 112 4.33 -0.68 -11.73
N TRP A 113 3.71 0.47 -11.95
CA TRP A 113 4.04 1.38 -13.06
C TRP A 113 5.51 1.77 -13.00
N TRP A 114 6.01 2.14 -11.83
CA TRP A 114 7.42 2.45 -11.66
C TRP A 114 8.33 1.24 -11.93
N GLY A 115 8.04 0.10 -11.31
CA GLY A 115 8.89 -1.08 -11.35
C GLY A 115 8.86 -1.84 -12.68
N ASN A 116 7.79 -1.74 -13.46
CA ASN A 116 7.67 -2.46 -14.72
C ASN A 116 7.72 -1.53 -15.93
N LEU A 117 7.20 -0.31 -15.86
CA LEU A 117 7.21 0.59 -17.02
C LEU A 117 8.46 1.47 -16.99
N LEU A 118 8.76 2.16 -15.90
CA LEU A 118 9.87 3.11 -15.91
C LEU A 118 11.25 2.43 -15.79
N TYR A 119 11.37 1.47 -14.86
CA TYR A 119 12.58 0.68 -14.62
C TYR A 119 12.31 -0.82 -14.68
N PRO A 120 11.95 -1.40 -15.84
CA PRO A 120 11.69 -2.83 -15.94
C PRO A 120 12.93 -3.66 -15.57
N PRO A 121 12.75 -4.82 -14.89
CA PRO A 121 13.75 -5.88 -14.85
C PRO A 121 14.10 -6.35 -16.27
N GLN A 122 15.33 -6.87 -16.47
CA GLN A 122 15.77 -7.38 -17.78
C GLN A 122 14.80 -8.41 -18.38
N SER A 123 14.24 -9.31 -17.55
CA SER A 123 13.26 -10.28 -18.00
C SER A 123 12.01 -9.65 -18.63
N VAL A 124 11.54 -8.51 -18.08
CA VAL A 124 10.38 -7.77 -18.62
C VAL A 124 10.76 -7.04 -19.91
N ILE A 125 12.01 -6.56 -20.01
CA ILE A 125 12.52 -5.96 -21.26
C ILE A 125 12.56 -7.00 -22.37
N GLU A 126 13.08 -8.19 -22.07
CA GLU A 126 13.16 -9.32 -23.01
C GLU A 126 11.76 -9.77 -23.46
N GLU A 127 10.83 -9.94 -22.51
CA GLU A 127 9.44 -10.29 -22.83
C GLU A 127 8.77 -9.26 -23.75
N ARG A 128 8.96 -7.96 -23.50
CA ARG A 128 8.45 -6.89 -24.37
C ARG A 128 9.04 -6.93 -25.76
N ARG A 129 10.35 -7.18 -25.85
CA ARG A 129 11.05 -7.32 -27.13
C ARG A 129 10.50 -8.48 -27.94
N HIS A 130 10.25 -9.63 -27.29
CA HIS A 130 9.61 -10.79 -27.93
C HIS A 130 8.16 -10.51 -28.36
N ALA A 131 7.43 -9.70 -27.59
CA ALA A 131 6.06 -9.30 -27.91
C ALA A 131 5.96 -8.18 -28.98
N GLY A 132 7.08 -7.68 -29.50
CA GLY A 132 7.11 -6.61 -30.49
C GLY A 132 6.68 -5.24 -29.95
N ILE A 133 6.68 -5.07 -28.62
CA ILE A 133 6.33 -3.80 -27.97
C ILE A 133 7.55 -2.88 -28.03
N PRO A 134 7.46 -1.66 -28.59
CA PRO A 134 8.60 -0.76 -28.70
C PRO A 134 9.17 -0.40 -27.33
N GLU A 135 10.50 -0.45 -27.21
CA GLU A 135 11.24 -0.20 -25.97
C GLU A 135 11.13 1.26 -25.48
N LYS A 136 10.78 2.19 -26.37
CA LYS A 136 10.65 3.61 -26.06
C LYS A 136 9.39 3.89 -25.24
N LEU A 137 9.56 4.00 -23.94
CA LEU A 137 8.61 4.73 -23.10
C LEU A 137 8.74 6.23 -23.39
N PRO A 138 7.65 6.93 -23.75
CA PRO A 138 7.65 8.39 -23.71
C PRO A 138 7.80 8.84 -22.24
N GLU A 139 8.30 10.05 -22.00
CA GLU A 139 8.32 10.72 -20.68
C GLU A 139 9.41 10.40 -19.64
N ARG A 140 10.48 9.64 -19.95
CA ARG A 140 11.60 9.48 -18.97
C ARG A 140 12.21 10.81 -18.49
N GLU A 141 12.19 11.86 -19.32
CA GLU A 141 12.76 13.17 -18.98
C GLU A 141 11.87 13.97 -18.02
N GLU A 142 10.57 14.09 -18.26
CA GLU A 142 9.63 14.81 -17.38
C GLU A 142 9.55 14.16 -16.00
N ILE A 143 9.50 12.82 -15.98
CA ILE A 143 9.54 12.05 -14.74
C ILE A 143 10.87 12.28 -14.03
N GLY A 144 11.99 12.31 -14.76
CA GLY A 144 13.32 12.63 -14.22
C GLY A 144 13.37 13.98 -13.51
N VAL A 145 12.73 15.03 -14.06
CA VAL A 145 12.66 16.36 -13.43
C VAL A 145 11.86 16.32 -12.13
N ALA A 146 10.67 15.70 -12.13
CA ALA A 146 9.84 15.57 -10.94
C ALA A 146 10.53 14.76 -9.81
N VAL A 147 11.23 13.69 -10.20
CA VAL A 147 12.03 12.84 -9.30
C VAL A 147 13.19 13.64 -8.70
N ASN A 148 13.94 14.37 -9.53
CA ASN A 148 15.07 15.18 -9.07
C ASN A 148 14.61 16.30 -8.13
N LYS A 149 13.51 16.99 -8.43
CA LYS A 149 12.94 18.01 -7.55
C LYS A 149 12.56 17.43 -6.19
N THR A 150 11.89 16.28 -6.18
CA THR A 150 11.51 15.57 -4.95
C THR A 150 12.75 15.15 -4.14
N LEU A 151 13.79 14.62 -4.80
CA LEU A 151 15.03 14.23 -4.13
C LEU A 151 15.78 15.42 -3.53
N ILE A 152 15.81 16.56 -4.23
CA ILE A 152 16.40 17.80 -3.71
C ILE A 152 15.65 18.27 -2.46
N GLU A 153 14.32 18.23 -2.48
CA GLU A 153 13.49 18.62 -1.33
C GLU A 153 13.72 17.71 -0.12
N ILE A 154 13.76 16.38 -0.33
CA ILE A 154 14.09 15.41 0.72
C ILE A 154 15.48 15.70 1.31
N LYS A 155 16.49 15.95 0.46
CA LYS A 155 17.85 16.27 0.90
C LYS A 155 17.89 17.57 1.70
N ARG A 156 17.23 18.65 1.24
CA ARG A 156 17.13 19.93 1.95
C ARG A 156 16.49 19.77 3.32
N ASN A 157 15.34 19.08 3.39
CA ASN A 157 14.62 18.84 4.65
C ASN A 157 15.45 17.97 5.61
N SER A 158 16.21 17.00 5.09
CA SER A 158 17.13 16.19 5.91
C SER A 158 18.31 16.99 6.46
N ALA A 159 18.87 17.91 5.68
CA ALA A 159 19.98 18.77 6.09
C ALA A 159 19.53 19.79 7.15
N ALA A 160 18.34 20.38 6.98
CA ALA A 160 17.74 21.27 7.96
C ALA A 160 17.52 20.56 9.31
N ARG A 161 17.01 19.32 9.30
CA ARG A 161 16.83 18.52 10.52
C ARG A 161 18.16 18.20 11.22
N LYS A 162 19.23 17.91 10.47
CA LYS A 162 20.58 17.71 11.02
C LYS A 162 21.17 19.00 11.63
N ALA A 163 20.88 20.16 11.04
CA ALA A 163 21.31 21.45 11.57
C ALA A 163 20.59 21.84 12.88
N VAL A 164 19.29 21.51 12.99
CA VAL A 164 18.50 21.74 14.22
C VAL A 164 18.97 20.83 15.35
N THR A 165 19.24 19.55 15.07
CA THR A 165 19.75 18.60 16.08
C THR A 165 21.18 18.91 16.55
N LYS A 166 22.00 19.60 15.76
CA LYS A 166 23.36 20.01 16.16
C LYS A 166 23.38 21.28 17.03
N LYS A 167 22.29 22.06 17.09
CA LYS A 167 22.18 23.28 17.92
C LYS A 167 21.56 23.05 19.30
N VAL A 168 21.10 21.84 19.61
CA VAL A 168 20.59 21.49 20.94
C VAL A 168 21.71 20.78 21.70
N SER A 169 22.57 21.56 22.36
CA SER A 169 23.47 21.06 23.41
C SER A 169 22.65 20.48 24.57
N PRO A 170 23.21 19.55 25.37
CA PRO A 170 22.48 18.88 26.45
C PRO A 170 22.10 19.91 27.50
N VAL A 171 20.80 20.10 27.72
CA VAL A 171 20.30 20.84 28.88
C VAL A 171 20.61 19.98 30.10
N GLU A 172 21.42 20.54 31.01
CA GLU A 172 21.72 19.99 32.33
C GLU A 172 20.42 19.56 33.02
N GLN A 173 20.41 18.33 33.52
CA GLN A 173 19.35 17.82 34.36
C GLN A 173 19.36 18.60 35.68
N PRO A 174 18.25 19.22 36.11
CA PRO A 174 18.16 19.69 37.49
C PRO A 174 18.03 18.46 38.40
N GLU A 175 18.95 18.36 39.38
CA GLU A 175 18.86 17.40 40.47
C GLU A 175 17.54 17.59 41.21
N ILE A 176 16.65 16.60 41.12
CA ILE A 176 15.45 16.55 41.94
C ILE A 176 15.86 15.96 43.29
N GLY A 177 16.05 16.86 44.25
CA GLY A 177 16.23 16.55 45.66
C GLY A 177 15.09 15.70 46.19
N GLN A 178 15.45 14.64 46.90
CA GLN A 178 14.55 13.82 47.69
C GLN A 178 14.04 14.66 48.87
N GLN A 179 12.73 14.85 48.97
CA GLN A 179 12.08 15.20 50.24
C GLN A 179 10.87 14.29 50.44
N GLU A 180 11.04 13.38 51.39
CA GLU A 180 9.98 12.65 52.08
C GLU A 180 9.03 13.64 52.73
N LEU A 181 7.71 13.42 52.60
CA LEU A 181 6.76 13.84 53.61
C LEU A 181 5.63 12.82 53.70
N ASN A 182 5.70 12.06 54.80
CA ASN A 182 4.63 11.33 55.47
C ASN A 182 3.31 12.09 55.45
N ILE A 183 2.22 11.42 55.02
CA ILE A 183 0.92 11.54 55.68
C ILE A 183 0.19 10.19 55.58
N SER A 184 0.13 9.51 56.72
CA SER A 184 -0.80 8.43 57.04
C SER A 184 -2.21 8.98 57.28
N GLU A 185 -3.24 8.16 57.01
CA GLU A 185 -4.41 7.89 57.88
C GLU A 185 -5.75 7.70 57.10
N THR A 186 -6.13 6.42 57.00
CA THR A 186 -7.42 5.81 57.35
C THR A 186 -8.76 6.50 57.00
N GLN A 187 -9.62 5.84 56.20
CA GLN A 187 -10.87 5.20 56.67
C GLN A 187 -11.84 4.77 55.55
N LYS A 188 -12.44 3.58 55.77
CA LYS A 188 -13.82 3.13 55.49
C LYS A 188 -14.29 2.79 54.06
N THR A 189 -14.39 1.47 53.84
CA THR A 189 -15.53 0.80 53.17
C THR A 189 -16.86 1.06 53.89
N PRO A 190 -18.02 1.01 53.19
CA PRO A 190 -18.80 -0.24 53.18
C PRO A 190 -19.45 -0.62 51.84
N ALA A 191 -19.77 -1.90 51.77
CA ALA A 191 -20.41 -2.63 50.68
C ALA A 191 -21.89 -2.28 50.42
N LYS A 192 -22.37 -2.54 49.19
CA LYS A 192 -23.51 -3.45 48.87
C LYS A 192 -24.00 -3.31 47.42
N LYS A 193 -24.33 -4.48 46.83
CA LYS A 193 -25.47 -4.82 45.93
C LYS A 193 -25.67 -3.94 44.68
N SER A 194 -25.90 -4.45 43.47
CA SER A 194 -26.89 -5.45 43.08
C SER A 194 -26.75 -5.73 41.57
N ALA A 195 -26.98 -6.99 41.17
CA ALA A 195 -27.33 -7.36 39.80
C ALA A 195 -28.68 -6.71 39.37
N PRO A 196 -29.00 -6.73 38.07
CA PRO A 196 -30.01 -7.73 37.68
C PRO A 196 -29.73 -8.45 36.35
N LYS A 197 -30.11 -9.75 36.36
CA LYS A 197 -30.55 -10.53 35.21
C LYS A 197 -31.99 -10.14 34.85
N ASN A 198 -32.32 -10.16 33.55
CA ASN A 198 -33.50 -10.84 32.98
C ASN A 198 -33.52 -10.63 31.44
N THR A 199 -33.45 -11.67 30.58
CA THR A 199 -34.54 -12.58 30.11
C THR A 199 -35.65 -11.82 29.34
N THR A 200 -36.23 -12.22 28.20
CA THR A 200 -36.13 -13.32 27.22
C THR A 200 -37.06 -12.92 26.05
N LYS A 201 -36.91 -13.58 24.88
CA LYS A 201 -37.99 -14.21 24.07
C LYS A 201 -38.64 -13.43 22.91
N LYS A 202 -38.48 -14.00 21.70
CA LYS A 202 -39.49 -14.50 20.72
C LYS A 202 -38.78 -14.63 19.35
N GLU A 203 -38.57 -15.80 18.73
CA GLU A 203 -39.55 -16.78 18.20
C GLU A 203 -40.53 -16.07 17.24
N ASN A 204 -40.64 -16.33 15.94
CA ASN A 204 -40.88 -17.64 15.31
C ASN A 204 -40.85 -17.54 13.75
N THR A 205 -40.59 -18.68 13.08
CA THR A 205 -41.08 -19.17 11.74
C THR A 205 -40.96 -18.26 10.48
N GLU A 206 -40.66 -18.74 9.27
CA GLU A 206 -41.29 -19.86 8.57
C GLU A 206 -40.53 -20.26 7.27
N ASN A 207 -40.69 -21.54 6.91
CA ASN A 207 -40.27 -22.24 5.70
C ASN A 207 -40.65 -21.56 4.36
N LYS A 208 -39.79 -21.74 3.33
CA LYS A 208 -40.19 -22.28 2.00
C LYS A 208 -38.97 -22.51 1.06
N LYS A 209 -38.61 -23.79 0.88
CA LYS A 209 -38.24 -24.39 -0.43
C LYS A 209 -39.55 -24.79 -1.14
N PRO A 210 -39.63 -25.17 -2.44
CA PRO A 210 -38.63 -25.77 -3.35
C PRO A 210 -38.56 -24.98 -4.70
N ALA A 211 -37.92 -25.32 -5.83
CA ALA A 211 -37.51 -26.59 -6.44
C ALA A 211 -36.51 -26.34 -7.61
N LYS A 212 -35.63 -27.34 -7.83
CA LYS A 212 -35.20 -27.96 -9.10
C LYS A 212 -35.28 -27.19 -10.44
N LEU A 213 -34.16 -27.19 -11.18
CA LEU A 213 -33.94 -27.62 -12.59
C LEU A 213 -32.57 -27.04 -13.01
N SER A 214 -31.50 -27.81 -13.23
CA SER A 214 -31.24 -28.83 -14.25
C SER A 214 -30.14 -28.33 -15.19
N SER A 215 -29.00 -29.01 -15.07
CA SER A 215 -27.83 -29.09 -15.95
C SER A 215 -28.12 -29.32 -17.44
N LYS A 216 -27.35 -28.64 -18.31
CA LYS A 216 -26.82 -29.13 -19.61
C LYS A 216 -25.74 -28.12 -20.07
N ALA A 217 -24.43 -28.39 -20.02
CA ALA A 217 -23.62 -29.38 -20.72
C ALA A 217 -23.63 -29.24 -22.26
N LYS A 218 -22.53 -28.66 -22.77
CA LYS A 218 -21.68 -29.10 -23.90
C LYS A 218 -22.31 -29.13 -25.31
N GLN A 219 -21.74 -28.36 -26.24
CA GLN A 219 -20.96 -28.94 -27.35
C GLN A 219 -20.18 -27.88 -28.15
N LYS A 220 -18.85 -28.11 -28.20
CA LYS A 220 -17.90 -27.61 -29.19
C LYS A 220 -18.26 -28.20 -30.55
N SER A 221 -18.26 -27.40 -31.61
CA SER A 221 -18.01 -27.87 -32.97
C SER A 221 -16.99 -26.95 -33.64
N THR A 222 -15.83 -27.53 -33.94
CA THR A 222 -14.79 -27.03 -34.84
C THR A 222 -15.21 -27.28 -36.29
N PRO A 223 -14.90 -26.39 -37.26
CA PRO A 223 -14.75 -26.79 -38.65
C PRO A 223 -13.28 -27.08 -38.99
N ALA A 224 -13.13 -28.03 -39.91
CA ALA A 224 -11.94 -28.76 -40.27
C ALA A 224 -10.91 -27.93 -41.07
N LYS A 225 -9.65 -28.38 -40.95
CA LYS A 225 -8.53 -28.07 -41.83
C LYS A 225 -8.82 -28.63 -43.23
N ASN A 226 -8.72 -27.80 -44.25
CA ASN A 226 -8.48 -28.23 -45.63
C ASN A 226 -7.01 -27.94 -45.97
N PHE A 227 -6.23 -29.00 -46.17
CA PHE A 227 -4.98 -28.98 -46.93
C PHE A 227 -5.25 -29.81 -48.20
N PRO A 228 -5.05 -29.27 -49.41
CA PRO A 228 -4.80 -30.09 -50.58
C PRO A 228 -3.31 -30.43 -50.67
N ALA A 229 -3.05 -31.66 -51.13
CA ALA A 229 -1.75 -32.18 -51.51
C ALA A 229 -1.42 -31.81 -52.97
N ASP A 230 -0.11 -31.90 -53.25
CA ASP A 230 0.66 -31.62 -54.49
C ASP A 230 0.99 -30.16 -54.81
#